data_AF-A0A401ZH33-F1
#
_entry.id   AF-A0A401ZH33-F1
#
_cell.length_a   1.000
_cell.length_b   1.000
_cell.length_c   1.000
_cell.angle_alpha   90.00
_cell.angle_beta   90.00
_cell.angle_gamma   90.00
#
_symmetry.space_group_name_H-M   'P 1'
#
loop_
_entity.id
_entity.type
_entity.pdbx_description
1 polymer ?
#
loop_
_entity_poly.entity_id
_entity_poly.type
_entity_poly.pdbx_seq_one_letter_code
_entity_poly.pdbx_strand_id
1 'polypeptide(L)' 'MKTLYCTTITSSALKLIRRYEGEVSGSEATICHYVHEEPSKDKHGRIIENAFKVYFPNSEAICYTLSGEISYVLP' A
#
# COMPACT_ATOMS: atom_id res chain seq x y z
N MET A 1 -4.18 10.84 -5.60
CA MET A 1 -4.08 9.65 -6.47
C MET A 1 -2.62 9.29 -6.62
N LYS A 2 -2.27 8.00 -6.58
CA LYS A 2 -0.91 7.49 -6.76
C LYS A 2 -0.95 6.18 -7.53
N THR A 3 -0.03 5.97 -8.47
CA THR A 3 0.12 4.69 -9.17
C THR A 3 1.35 3.97 -8.62
N LEU A 4 1.18 2.70 -8.28
CA LEU A 4 2.21 1.81 -7.78
C LEU A 4 2.42 0.68 -8.77
N TYR A 5 3.67 0.32 -9.03
CA TYR A 5 3.95 -0.96 -9.67
C TYR A 5 3.53 -2.11 -8.74
N CYS A 6 2.95 -3.16 -9.29
CA CYS A 6 2.41 -4.29 -8.55
C CYS A 6 2.72 -5.60 -9.29
N THR A 7 3.51 -6.46 -8.65
CA THR A 7 3.73 -7.86 -9.06
C THR A 7 2.90 -8.82 -8.22
N THR A 8 2.76 -8.51 -6.92
CA THR A 8 2.05 -9.34 -5.96
C THR A 8 1.17 -8.47 -5.07
N ILE A 9 -0.11 -8.83 -4.94
CA ILE A 9 -1.06 -8.14 -4.06
C ILE A 9 -1.85 -9.11 -3.20
N THR A 10 -1.90 -8.86 -1.90
CA THR A 10 -2.77 -9.63 -1.00
C THR A 10 -4.24 -9.29 -1.21
N SER A 11 -5.15 -10.27 -1.06
CA SER A 11 -6.59 -10.06 -1.24
C SER A 11 -7.17 -8.95 -0.36
N SER A 12 -6.64 -8.79 0.86
CA SER A 12 -7.06 -7.71 1.77
C SER A 12 -6.61 -6.33 1.29
N ALA A 13 -5.39 -6.21 0.76
CA ALA A 13 -4.91 -4.96 0.17
C ALA A 13 -5.75 -4.58 -1.05
N LEU A 14 -6.04 -5.54 -1.93
CA LEU A 14 -6.91 -5.32 -3.09
C LEU A 14 -8.31 -4.83 -2.69
N LYS A 15 -8.90 -5.43 -1.65
CA LYS A 15 -10.20 -4.99 -1.11
C LYS A 15 -10.13 -3.56 -0.58
N LEU A 16 -9.05 -3.21 0.14
CA LEU A 16 -8.87 -1.88 0.69
C LEU A 16 -8.72 -0.83 -0.43
N ILE A 17 -7.89 -1.11 -1.43
CA ILE A 17 -7.71 -0.24 -2.61
C ILE A 17 -9.05 0.02 -3.30
N ARG A 18 -9.82 -1.03 -3.59
CA ARG A 18 -11.13 -0.90 -4.25
C ARG A 18 -12.18 -0.19 -3.40
N ARG A 19 -12.13 -0.35 -2.07
CA ARG A 19 -13.03 0.37 -1.14
C ARG A 19 -12.85 1.87 -1.24
N TYR A 20 -11.64 2.33 -1.53
CA TYR A 20 -11.30 3.74 -1.69
C TYR A 20 -11.16 4.14 -3.16
N GLU A 21 -11.98 3.56 -4.04
CA GLU A 21 -12.07 3.92 -5.47
C GLU A 21 -10.75 3.75 -6.25
N GLY A 22 -9.83 2.94 -5.74
CA GLY A 22 -8.65 2.50 -6.46
C GLY A 22 -8.92 1.28 -7.34
N GLU A 23 -7.98 0.98 -8.22
CA GLU A 23 -8.07 -0.12 -9.17
C GLU A 23 -6.72 -0.84 -9.31
N VAL A 24 -6.74 -2.11 -9.72
CA VAL A 24 -5.55 -2.83 -10.17
C VAL A 24 -5.78 -3.28 -11.59
N SER A 25 -4.91 -2.86 -12.51
CA SER A 25 -4.96 -3.19 -13.93
C SER A 25 -3.56 -3.62 -14.38
N GLY A 26 -3.46 -4.85 -14.90
CA GLY A 26 -2.16 -5.43 -15.25
C GLY A 26 -1.19 -5.43 -14.06
N SER A 27 -0.06 -4.75 -14.22
CA SER A 27 1.01 -4.63 -13.22
C SER A 27 0.98 -3.29 -12.45
N GLU A 28 -0.15 -2.59 -12.46
CA GLU A 28 -0.30 -1.29 -11.82
C GLU A 28 -1.46 -1.29 -10.83
N ALA A 29 -1.22 -0.73 -9.65
CA ALA A 29 -2.23 -0.46 -8.64
C ALA A 29 -2.40 1.06 -8.50
N THR A 30 -3.60 1.55 -8.80
CA THR A 30 -4.00 2.94 -8.58
C THR A 30 -4.59 3.07 -7.19
N ILE A 31 -3.96 3.90 -6.37
CA ILE A 31 -4.38 4.23 -5.01
C ILE A 31 -5.06 5.60 -5.01
N CYS A 32 -6.33 5.61 -4.62
CA CYS A 32 -7.15 6.80 -4.49
C CYS A 32 -7.45 7.08 -3.01
N HIS A 33 -7.82 8.33 -2.71
CA HIS A 33 -8.30 8.78 -1.39
C HIS A 33 -7.47 8.35 -0.16
N TYR A 34 -6.15 8.21 -0.31
CA TYR A 34 -5.25 7.98 0.81
C TYR A 34 -5.00 9.29 1.59
N VAL A 35 -4.68 9.15 2.88
CA VAL A 35 -4.45 10.29 3.77
C VAL A 35 -2.99 10.73 3.74
N HIS A 36 -2.08 9.79 3.96
CA HIS A 36 -0.65 10.06 3.95
C HIS A 36 0.16 8.78 3.70
N GLU A 37 1.45 8.97 3.47
CA GLU A 37 2.43 7.92 3.23
C GLU A 37 3.64 8.14 4.11
N GLU A 38 4.24 7.05 4.60
CA GLU A 38 5.49 7.09 5.35
C GLU A 38 6.40 5.91 5.00
N PRO A 39 7.73 6.01 5.24
CA PRO A 39 8.62 4.88 5.13
C PRO A 39 8.21 3.75 6.07
N SER A 40 8.24 2.51 5.58
CA SER A 40 8.02 1.35 6.42
C SER A 40 9.18 1.18 7.40
N LYS A 41 8.87 0.68 8.60
CA LYS A 41 9.86 0.46 9.67
C LYS A 41 9.80 -0.97 10.15
N ASP A 42 10.96 -1.54 10.46
CA ASP A 42 11.05 -2.84 11.12
C ASP A 42 10.65 -2.76 12.61
N LYS A 43 10.69 -3.90 13.30
CA LYS A 43 10.38 -4.00 14.73
C LYS A 43 11.32 -3.20 15.64
N HIS A 44 12.45 -2.73 15.12
CA HIS A 44 13.43 -1.90 15.83
C HIS A 44 13.31 -0.42 15.46
N GLY A 45 12.30 -0.04 14.66
CA GLY A 45 12.09 1.33 14.20
C GLY A 45 13.01 1.76 13.07
N ARG A 46 13.77 0.83 12.47
CA ARG A 46 14.67 1.14 11.35
C ARG A 46 13.87 1.19 10.06
N ILE A 47 14.16 2.18 9.23
CA ILE A 47 13.54 2.31 7.91
C ILE A 47 13.93 1.10 7.06
N ILE A 48 12.93 0.45 6.47
CA ILE A 48 13.11 -0.60 5.48
C ILE A 48 13.27 0.09 4.14
N GLU A 49 14.42 -0.13 3.50
CA GLU A 49 14.72 0.47 2.20
C GLU A 49 13.66 0.05 1.17
N ASN A 50 13.21 1.02 0.36
CA ASN A 50 12.27 0.79 -0.73
C ASN A 50 10.91 0.22 -0.31
N ALA A 51 10.52 0.32 0.98
CA ALA A 51 9.22 -0.08 1.48
C ALA A 51 8.51 1.08 2.17
N PHE A 52 7.21 1.22 1.91
CA PHE A 52 6.40 2.36 2.33
C PHE A 52 5.05 1.89 2.82
N LYS A 53 4.43 2.65 3.72
CA LYS A 53 3.06 2.45 4.17
C LYS A 53 2.18 3.58 3.66
N VAL A 54 1.03 3.24 3.12
CA VAL A 54 -0.02 4.19 2.72
C VAL A 54 -1.22 4.00 3.62
N TYR A 55 -1.62 5.08 4.28
CA TYR A 55 -2.71 5.09 5.25
C TYR A 55 -3.99 5.62 4.60
N PHE A 56 -5.11 4.94 4.89
CA PHE A 56 -6.45 5.28 4.42
C PHE A 56 -7.28 5.96 5.53
N PRO A 57 -8.39 6.64 5.21
CA PRO A 57 -9.21 7.41 6.16
C PRO A 57 -9.69 6.68 7.41
N ASN A 58 -9.77 5.35 7.39
CA ASN A 58 -10.20 4.53 8.54
C ASN A 58 -9.04 3.96 9.36
N SER A 59 -7.84 4.53 9.22
CA SER A 59 -6.60 4.07 9.87
C SER A 59 -6.11 2.69 9.41
N GLU A 60 -6.73 2.07 8.40
CA GLU A 60 -6.15 0.91 7.72
C GLU A 60 -5.00 1.36 6.81
N ALA A 61 -4.05 0.46 6.56
CA ALA A 61 -2.93 0.75 5.69
C ALA A 61 -2.61 -0.40 4.74
N ILE A 62 -1.93 -0.07 3.65
CA ILE A 62 -1.17 -1.05 2.87
C ILE A 62 0.33 -0.74 3.03
N CYS A 63 1.15 -1.78 3.05
CA CYS A 63 2.58 -1.68 2.80
C CYS A 63 2.84 -2.01 1.34
N TYR A 64 3.68 -1.22 0.67
CA TYR A 64 4.16 -1.54 -0.66
C TYR A 64 5.68 -1.44 -0.76
N THR A 65 6.28 -2.21 -1.66
CA THR A 65 7.71 -2.13 -2.00
C THR A 65 7.91 -1.60 -3.42
N LEU A 66 9.09 -1.05 -3.73
CA LEU A 66 9.42 -0.67 -5.11
C LEU A 66 9.56 -1.89 -6.06
N SER A 67 9.73 -3.10 -5.52
CA SER A 67 9.67 -4.35 -6.30
C SER A 67 8.24 -4.78 -6.67
N GLY A 68 7.24 -4.07 -6.15
CA GLY A 68 5.83 -4.26 -6.50
C GLY A 68 5.06 -5.23 -5.60
N GLU A 69 5.54 -5.51 -4.40
CA GLU A 69 4.74 -6.24 -3.40
C GLU A 69 3.78 -5.27 -2.71
N ILE A 70 2.51 -5.64 -2.56
CA ILE A 70 1.50 -4.84 -1.88
C ILE A 70 0.73 -5.72 -0.87
N SER A 71 0.86 -5.42 0.42
CA SER A 71 0.23 -6.16 1.50
C SER A 71 -0.61 -5.27 2.41
N TYR A 72 -1.70 -5.81 2.95
CA TYR A 72 -2.51 -5.12 3.94
C TYR A 72 -1.82 -5.15 5.30
N VAL A 73 -1.87 -4.04 6.02
CA VAL A 73 -1.28 -3.90 7.35
C VAL A 73 -2.36 -3.45 8.32
N LEU A 74 -2.54 -4.22 9.38
CA LEU A 74 -3.32 -3.79 10.54
C LEU A 74 -2.50 -2.76 11.33
N PRO A 75 -3.13 -1.65 11.78
CA PRO A 75 -2.48 -0.69 12.67
C PRO A 75 -2.02 -1.32 13.98
#